data_AF-F4MZR9-F1
#
_entry.id   AF-F4MZR9-F1
#
_cell.length_a   1.000
_cell.length_b   1.000
_cell.length_c   1.000
_cell.angle_alpha   90.00
_cell.angle_beta   90.00
_cell.angle_gamma   90.00
#
_symmetry.space_group_name_H-M   'P 1'
#
loop_
_entity.id
_entity.type
_entity.pdbx_description
1 polymer ?
#
loop_
_entity_poly.entity_id
_entity_poly.type
_entity_poly.pdbx_seq_one_letter_code
_entity_poly.pdbx_strand_id
1 'polypeptide(L)'
;MTAQPQTLKIRRPDDWHIHLRDDEMLSTVLPYTSEVFARAIVMPNLTPPITTVTSAIAYRERILTAIPAGHKFTPLMTCYLTNTLDVNELTLGFEQGVFTAAKLYPANATTNSTHGVSDIPAIYPLFEQMQKIGMPLLIHGEVTDAAVDIF
;
A
#
# COMPACT_ATOMS: atom_id res chain seq x y z
N MET A 1 -47.19 12.88 -1.22
CA MET A 1 -46.20 12.32 -0.27
C MET A 1 -44.95 12.00 -1.06
N THR A 2 -43.82 12.67 -0.79
CA THR A 2 -42.53 12.30 -1.39
C THR A 2 -42.06 11.01 -0.73
N ALA A 3 -41.72 10.00 -1.54
CA ALA A 3 -41.15 8.77 -1.02
C ALA A 3 -39.83 9.09 -0.32
N GLN A 4 -39.67 8.58 0.90
CA GLN A 4 -38.40 8.66 1.63
C GLN A 4 -37.36 7.80 0.89
N PRO A 5 -36.10 8.27 0.75
CA PRO A 5 -35.04 7.47 0.14
C PRO A 5 -34.78 6.20 0.96
N GLN A 6 -34.42 5.12 0.26
CA GLN A 6 -34.02 3.88 0.92
C GLN A 6 -32.65 4.07 1.61
N THR A 7 -32.55 3.65 2.88
CA THR A 7 -31.33 3.77 3.68
C THR A 7 -30.68 2.40 3.91
N LEU A 8 -29.36 2.32 3.71
CA LEU A 8 -28.55 1.14 4.06
C LEU A 8 -27.59 1.46 5.20
N LYS A 9 -27.65 0.70 6.29
CA LYS A 9 -26.73 0.81 7.43
C LYS A 9 -25.77 -0.37 7.42
N ILE A 10 -24.48 -0.09 7.32
CA ILE A 10 -23.41 -1.09 7.33
C ILE A 10 -22.46 -0.86 8.51
N ARG A 11 -21.68 -1.89 8.87
CA ARG A 11 -20.50 -1.70 9.71
C ARG A 11 -19.53 -0.76 8.98
N ARG A 12 -18.78 0.04 9.73
CA ARG A 12 -17.82 0.97 9.12
C ARG A 12 -16.82 0.17 8.25
N PRO A 13 -16.65 0.52 6.97
CA PRO A 13 -15.83 -0.25 6.05
C PRO A 13 -14.34 0.07 6.21
N ASP A 14 -13.51 -0.67 5.47
CA ASP A 14 -12.07 -0.44 5.28
C ASP A 14 -11.75 -0.43 3.78
N ASP A 15 -10.69 0.28 3.40
CA ASP A 15 -10.19 0.34 2.01
C ASP A 15 -8.91 -0.50 1.86
N TRP A 16 -8.98 -1.62 1.15
CA TRP A 16 -7.86 -2.57 1.04
C TRP A 16 -6.84 -2.22 -0.05
N HIS A 17 -6.98 -1.09 -0.75
CA HIS A 17 -5.96 -0.60 -1.68
C HIS A 17 -6.10 0.91 -1.94
N ILE A 18 -5.23 1.73 -1.33
CA ILE A 18 -5.24 3.18 -1.55
C ILE A 18 -3.86 3.78 -1.82
N HIS A 19 -3.83 4.88 -2.59
CA HIS A 19 -2.66 5.73 -2.79
C HIS A 19 -2.90 7.10 -2.17
N LEU A 20 -2.30 7.38 -1.01
CA LEU A 20 -2.47 8.65 -0.30
C LEU A 20 -1.48 9.74 -0.75
N ARG A 21 -0.46 9.38 -1.55
CA ARG A 21 0.62 10.31 -1.97
C ARG A 21 1.32 10.91 -0.75
N ASP A 22 1.93 12.08 -0.88
CA ASP A 22 2.64 12.75 0.24
C ASP A 22 2.37 14.26 0.26
N ASP A 23 2.87 14.92 1.30
CA ASP A 23 2.87 16.39 1.45
C ASP A 23 1.47 17.04 1.29
N GLU A 24 1.36 18.06 0.43
CA GLU A 24 0.11 18.78 0.17
C GLU A 24 -0.96 17.86 -0.42
N MET A 25 -0.55 16.90 -1.26
CA MET A 25 -1.48 15.94 -1.85
C MET A 25 -2.05 15.01 -0.79
N LEU A 26 -1.22 14.52 0.13
CA LEU A 26 -1.68 13.73 1.28
C LEU A 26 -2.71 14.49 2.11
N SER A 27 -2.41 15.75 2.45
CA SER A 27 -3.30 16.61 3.23
C SER A 27 -4.64 16.86 2.51
N THR A 28 -4.60 16.89 1.17
CA THR A 28 -5.78 17.10 0.33
C THR A 28 -6.66 15.85 0.22
N VAL A 29 -6.06 14.67 0.04
CA VAL A 29 -6.82 13.44 -0.28
C VAL A 29 -7.21 12.60 0.93
N LEU A 30 -6.44 12.64 2.02
CA LEU A 30 -6.70 11.84 3.21
C LEU A 30 -8.08 12.06 3.87
N PRO A 31 -8.65 13.29 3.91
CA PRO A 31 -9.96 13.52 4.53
C PRO A 31 -11.07 12.66 3.91
N TYR A 32 -11.09 12.51 2.59
CA TYR A 32 -12.08 11.70 1.87
C TYR A 32 -12.03 10.20 2.23
N THR A 33 -10.86 9.72 2.64
CA THR A 33 -10.71 8.33 3.10
C THR A 33 -11.07 8.22 4.57
N SER A 34 -10.48 9.08 5.40
CA SER A 34 -10.55 8.99 6.86
C SER A 34 -11.93 9.34 7.44
N GLU A 35 -12.78 10.06 6.69
CA GLU A 35 -14.17 10.31 7.05
C GLU A 35 -15.00 9.00 6.97
N VAL A 36 -14.76 8.16 5.96
CA VAL A 36 -15.56 6.96 5.69
C VAL A 36 -14.94 5.71 6.33
N PHE A 37 -13.69 5.42 6.00
CA PHE A 37 -13.04 4.16 6.28
C PHE A 37 -12.38 4.14 7.66
N ALA A 38 -12.42 3.00 8.34
CA ALA A 38 -11.74 2.82 9.62
C ALA A 38 -10.24 2.53 9.42
N ARG A 39 -9.89 1.73 8.42
CA ARG A 39 -8.52 1.38 8.07
C ARG A 39 -8.33 1.45 6.55
N ALA A 40 -7.08 1.61 6.12
CA ALA A 40 -6.75 1.35 4.73
C ALA A 40 -5.35 0.77 4.53
N ILE A 41 -5.19 -0.09 3.53
CA ILE A 41 -3.88 -0.58 3.07
C ILE A 41 -3.24 0.49 2.17
N VAL A 42 -2.23 1.16 2.69
CA VAL A 42 -1.55 2.27 2.04
C VAL A 42 -0.44 1.74 1.15
N MET A 43 -0.54 2.02 -0.14
CA MET A 43 0.41 1.55 -1.16
C MET A 43 1.75 2.30 -1.07
N PRO A 44 2.89 1.64 -1.42
CA PRO A 44 4.21 2.13 -1.05
C PRO A 44 4.96 2.84 -2.20
N ASN A 45 4.30 3.12 -3.33
CA ASN A 45 4.89 3.67 -4.55
C ASN A 45 5.05 5.20 -4.53
N LEU A 46 5.61 5.73 -3.44
CA LEU A 46 6.11 7.10 -3.37
C LEU A 46 7.39 7.27 -4.18
N THR A 47 7.93 8.49 -4.20
CA THR A 47 9.21 8.82 -4.83
C THR A 47 10.13 9.45 -3.79
N PRO A 48 11.10 8.72 -3.20
CA PRO A 48 11.40 7.30 -3.44
C PRO A 48 10.35 6.34 -2.85
N PRO A 49 10.28 5.07 -3.32
CA PRO A 49 9.34 4.09 -2.80
C PRO A 49 9.66 3.71 -1.35
N ILE A 50 8.65 3.24 -0.63
CA ILE A 50 8.78 2.78 0.76
C ILE A 50 9.34 1.36 0.78
N THR A 51 10.66 1.23 0.97
CA THR A 51 11.39 -0.05 0.99
C THR A 51 11.99 -0.38 2.36
N THR A 52 11.91 0.54 3.34
CA THR A 52 12.49 0.35 4.68
C THR A 52 11.48 0.61 5.78
N VAL A 53 11.67 -0.05 6.91
CA VAL A 53 10.92 0.14 8.17
C VAL A 53 10.93 1.61 8.57
N THR A 54 12.10 2.25 8.53
CA THR A 54 12.23 3.66 8.86
C THR A 54 11.38 4.55 7.95
N SER A 55 11.39 4.32 6.63
CA SER A 55 10.59 5.11 5.69
C SER A 55 9.09 4.90 5.90
N ALA A 56 8.67 3.67 6.23
CA ALA A 56 7.28 3.33 6.49
C ALA A 56 6.75 3.97 7.77
N ILE A 57 7.55 3.95 8.85
CA ILE A 57 7.22 4.65 10.10
C ILE A 57 7.10 6.15 9.85
N ALA A 58 8.09 6.75 9.19
CA ALA A 58 8.06 8.18 8.90
C ALA A 58 6.84 8.57 8.05
N TYR A 59 6.47 7.76 7.06
CA TYR A 59 5.29 8.01 6.24
C TYR A 59 3.99 7.83 7.04
N ARG A 60 3.91 6.79 7.89
CA ARG A 60 2.79 6.60 8.80
C ARG A 60 2.57 7.80 9.70
N GLU A 61 3.63 8.36 10.29
CA GLU A 61 3.54 9.54 11.15
C GLU A 61 3.03 10.78 10.39
N ARG A 62 3.46 10.97 9.13
CA ARG A 62 2.91 12.03 8.27
C ARG A 62 1.41 11.83 8.01
N ILE A 63 0.98 10.61 7.71
CA ILE A 63 -0.45 10.29 7.53
C ILE A 63 -1.23 10.57 8.80
N LEU A 64 -0.76 10.07 9.95
CA LEU A 64 -1.43 10.26 11.25
C LEU A 64 -1.56 11.75 11.62
N THR A 65 -0.51 12.53 11.35
CA THR A 65 -0.50 13.98 11.58
C THR A 65 -1.51 14.72 10.69
N ALA A 66 -1.73 14.22 9.47
CA ALA A 66 -2.66 14.82 8.51
C ALA A 66 -4.15 14.44 8.75
N ILE A 67 -4.44 13.54 9.70
CA ILE A 67 -5.83 13.13 9.99
C ILE A 67 -6.62 14.31 10.58
N PRO A 68 -7.76 14.70 9.98
CA PRO A 68 -8.63 15.74 10.54
C PRO A 68 -9.14 15.41 11.94
N ALA A 69 -9.32 16.44 12.77
CA ALA A 69 -9.84 16.28 14.12
C ALA A 69 -11.20 15.55 14.12
N GLY A 70 -11.33 14.51 14.97
CA GLY A 70 -12.54 13.70 15.08
C GLY A 70 -12.60 12.50 14.15
N HIS A 71 -11.75 12.43 13.11
CA HIS A 71 -11.64 11.23 12.28
C HIS A 71 -10.90 10.13 13.06
N LYS A 72 -11.36 8.89 12.90
CA LYS A 72 -10.72 7.69 13.47
C LYS A 72 -10.27 6.80 12.32
N PHE A 73 -9.01 6.92 11.93
CA PHE A 73 -8.44 6.21 10.79
C PHE A 73 -7.12 5.56 11.19
N THR A 74 -6.86 4.36 10.65
CA THR A 74 -5.62 3.62 10.89
C THR A 74 -5.00 3.22 9.54
N PRO A 75 -3.88 3.84 9.14
CA PRO A 75 -3.15 3.42 7.95
C PRO A 75 -2.41 2.10 8.22
N LEU A 76 -2.56 1.14 7.30
CA LEU A 76 -1.89 -0.15 7.29
C LEU A 76 -0.80 -0.08 6.22
N MET A 77 0.45 0.08 6.64
CA MET A 77 1.55 0.35 5.72
C MET A 77 1.99 -0.90 4.96
N THR A 78 2.55 -0.70 3.77
CA THR A 78 3.08 -1.79 2.95
C THR A 78 4.53 -1.55 2.56
N CYS A 79 5.26 -2.62 2.25
CA CYS A 79 6.61 -2.56 1.71
C CYS A 79 6.59 -2.67 0.18
N TYR A 80 7.33 -1.83 -0.52
CA TYR A 80 7.53 -1.90 -1.97
C TYR A 80 8.59 -2.98 -2.28
N LEU A 81 8.24 -4.01 -3.04
CA LEU A 81 9.19 -5.04 -3.45
C LEU A 81 10.11 -4.53 -4.58
N THR A 82 11.42 -4.70 -4.40
CA THR A 82 12.45 -4.39 -5.41
C THR A 82 13.41 -5.56 -5.56
N ASN A 83 14.19 -5.59 -6.64
CA ASN A 83 15.22 -6.62 -6.86
C ASN A 83 16.34 -6.59 -5.80
N THR A 84 16.50 -5.48 -5.08
CA THR A 84 17.59 -5.26 -4.11
C THR A 84 17.09 -5.14 -2.67
N LEU A 85 15.81 -5.43 -2.41
CA LEU A 85 15.24 -5.38 -1.07
C LEU A 85 15.87 -6.46 -0.19
N ASP A 86 16.36 -6.07 0.98
CA ASP A 86 16.87 -7.02 1.96
C ASP A 86 15.69 -7.81 2.59
N VAL A 87 15.82 -9.13 2.55
CA VAL A 87 14.89 -10.08 3.19
C VAL A 87 14.76 -9.80 4.69
N ASN A 88 15.83 -9.36 5.35
CA ASN A 88 15.82 -9.03 6.77
C ASN A 88 15.00 -7.78 7.06
N GLU A 89 15.08 -6.76 6.20
CA GLU A 89 14.30 -5.52 6.33
C GLU A 89 12.80 -5.81 6.22
N LEU A 90 12.43 -6.65 5.25
CA LEU A 90 11.05 -7.09 5.06
C LEU A 90 10.53 -7.88 6.27
N THR A 91 11.33 -8.83 6.75
CA THR A 91 11.00 -9.68 7.91
C THR A 91 10.81 -8.83 9.16
N LEU A 92 11.80 -7.98 9.46
CA LEU A 92 11.78 -7.11 10.63
C LEU A 92 10.54 -6.21 10.64
N GLY A 93 10.24 -5.59 9.50
CA GLY A 93 9.08 -4.70 9.41
C GLY A 93 7.75 -5.41 9.58
N PHE A 94 7.61 -6.65 9.12
CA PHE A 94 6.39 -7.44 9.33
C PHE A 94 6.26 -7.91 10.79
N GLU A 95 7.32 -8.46 11.37
CA GLU A 95 7.31 -8.95 12.76
C GLU A 95 7.07 -7.83 13.79
N GLN A 96 7.54 -6.62 13.50
CA GLN A 96 7.28 -5.44 14.32
C GLN A 96 5.88 -4.82 14.11
N GLY A 97 5.10 -5.33 13.14
CA GLY A 97 3.80 -4.78 12.77
C GLY A 97 3.87 -3.42 12.07
N VAL A 98 5.04 -3.05 11.52
CA VAL A 98 5.21 -1.85 10.70
C VAL A 98 4.62 -2.07 9.32
N PHE A 99 4.95 -3.21 8.69
CA PHE A 99 4.35 -3.64 7.43
C PHE A 99 3.19 -4.59 7.69
N THR A 100 2.04 -4.32 7.07
CA THR A 100 0.90 -5.25 7.04
C THR A 100 1.00 -6.23 5.87
N ALA A 101 1.61 -5.82 4.76
CA ALA A 101 1.78 -6.61 3.54
C ALA A 101 2.92 -6.05 2.67
N ALA A 102 3.33 -6.77 1.64
CA ALA A 102 4.28 -6.28 0.63
C ALA A 102 3.60 -6.17 -0.73
N LYS A 103 3.96 -5.17 -1.52
CA LYS A 103 3.35 -4.88 -2.82
C LYS A 103 4.36 -5.10 -3.94
N LEU A 104 4.00 -5.98 -4.87
CA LEU A 104 4.68 -6.23 -6.13
C LEU A 104 4.14 -5.28 -7.21
N TYR A 105 5.07 -4.56 -7.85
CA TYR A 105 4.85 -3.87 -9.12
C TYR A 105 5.83 -4.42 -10.15
N PRO A 106 5.36 -4.89 -11.31
CA PRO A 106 6.24 -5.14 -12.45
C PRO A 106 6.93 -3.83 -12.85
N ALA A 107 8.23 -3.89 -13.17
CA ALA A 107 8.99 -2.73 -13.57
C ALA A 107 8.35 -2.03 -14.77
N ASN A 108 8.17 -0.70 -14.65
CA ASN A 108 7.58 0.17 -15.67
C ASN A 108 6.11 -0.10 -16.04
N ALA A 109 5.37 -0.93 -15.29
CA ALA A 109 3.96 -1.20 -15.57
C ALA A 109 3.02 -0.04 -15.21
N THR A 110 3.38 0.75 -14.21
CA THR A 110 2.49 1.78 -13.66
C THR A 110 3.25 2.97 -13.06
N THR A 111 2.53 3.95 -12.52
CA THR A 111 3.10 5.15 -11.90
C THR A 111 4.11 4.81 -10.80
N ASN A 112 5.31 5.42 -10.88
CA ASN A 112 6.45 5.23 -9.97
C ASN A 112 6.96 3.78 -9.88
N SER A 113 6.71 2.94 -10.89
CA SER A 113 7.16 1.55 -10.92
C SER A 113 8.55 1.33 -11.53
N THR A 114 9.32 2.40 -11.76
CA THR A 114 10.68 2.29 -12.35
C THR A 114 11.65 1.52 -11.47
N HIS A 115 11.40 1.48 -10.15
CA HIS A 115 12.14 0.67 -9.18
C HIS A 115 11.47 -0.69 -8.92
N GLY A 116 10.46 -1.05 -9.72
CA GLY A 116 9.73 -2.32 -9.67
C GLY A 116 10.59 -3.53 -10.01
N VAL A 117 9.98 -4.69 -9.90
CA VAL A 117 10.65 -5.97 -10.12
C VAL A 117 10.69 -6.25 -11.62
N SER A 118 11.89 -6.41 -12.15
CA SER A 118 12.13 -6.72 -13.57
C SER A 118 12.28 -8.21 -13.83
N ASP A 119 12.64 -9.00 -12.80
CA ASP A 119 12.85 -10.44 -12.86
C ASP A 119 12.23 -11.10 -11.63
N ILE A 120 11.12 -11.81 -11.82
CA ILE A 120 10.35 -12.45 -10.74
C ILE A 120 11.18 -13.55 -10.05
N PRO A 121 11.84 -14.49 -10.75
CA PRO A 121 12.80 -15.43 -10.17
C PRO A 121 13.85 -14.79 -9.24
N ALA A 122 14.36 -13.61 -9.56
CA ALA A 122 15.39 -12.94 -8.76
C ALA A 122 14.92 -12.60 -7.33
N ILE A 123 13.61 -12.46 -7.11
CA ILE A 123 13.03 -12.12 -5.81
C ILE A 123 12.37 -13.30 -5.09
N TYR A 124 12.54 -14.54 -5.57
CA TYR A 124 12.06 -15.73 -4.87
C TYR A 124 12.48 -15.83 -3.40
N PRO A 125 13.70 -15.44 -3.00
CA PRO A 125 14.07 -15.41 -1.58
C PRO A 125 13.14 -14.54 -0.72
N LEU A 126 12.61 -13.44 -1.26
CA LEU A 126 11.62 -12.60 -0.56
C LEU A 126 10.29 -13.34 -0.42
N PHE A 127 9.80 -13.99 -1.48
CA PHE A 127 8.55 -14.76 -1.43
C PHE A 127 8.61 -15.94 -0.48
N GLU A 128 9.73 -16.67 -0.47
CA GLU A 128 9.94 -17.77 0.48
C GLU A 128 9.87 -17.27 1.93
N GLN A 129 10.48 -16.12 2.20
CA GLN A 129 10.44 -15.55 3.54
C GLN A 129 9.04 -15.04 3.90
N MET A 130 8.36 -14.34 3.00
CA MET A 130 6.97 -13.90 3.19
C MET A 130 6.05 -15.07 3.49
N GLN A 131 6.20 -16.19 2.76
CA GLN A 131 5.45 -17.41 3.01
C GLN A 131 5.74 -17.97 4.41
N LYS A 132 7.02 -18.02 4.83
CA LYS A 132 7.41 -18.54 6.16
C LYS A 132 6.80 -17.72 7.30
N ILE A 133 6.79 -16.39 7.18
CA ILE A 133 6.29 -15.51 8.24
C ILE A 133 4.79 -15.20 8.12
N GLY A 134 4.12 -15.65 7.06
CA GLY A 134 2.71 -15.39 6.81
C GLY A 134 2.40 -13.97 6.34
N MET A 135 3.37 -13.28 5.72
CA MET A 135 3.19 -11.94 5.19
C MET A 135 2.43 -11.97 3.86
N PRO A 136 1.31 -11.24 3.71
CA PRO A 136 0.57 -11.17 2.46
C PRO A 136 1.36 -10.52 1.32
N LEU A 137 1.28 -11.11 0.13
CA LEU A 137 1.73 -10.53 -1.13
C LEU A 137 0.57 -9.88 -1.86
N LEU A 138 0.69 -8.58 -2.13
CA LEU A 138 -0.24 -7.81 -2.95
C LEU A 138 0.36 -7.69 -4.36
N ILE A 139 -0.42 -7.98 -5.39
CA ILE A 139 0.09 -8.08 -6.77
C ILE A 139 -0.61 -7.05 -7.65
N HIS A 140 0.19 -6.22 -8.33
CA HIS A 140 -0.25 -5.51 -9.54
C HIS A 140 -0.07 -6.45 -10.73
N GLY A 141 -1.15 -7.13 -11.14
CA GLY A 141 -1.11 -8.28 -12.06
C GLY A 141 -1.16 -7.89 -13.53
N GLU A 142 -0.20 -7.11 -14.01
CA GLU A 142 -0.07 -6.74 -15.43
C GLU A 142 1.31 -7.16 -15.98
N VAL A 143 1.40 -7.33 -17.29
CA VAL A 143 2.68 -7.49 -18.00
C VAL A 143 2.94 -6.24 -18.84
N THR A 144 4.22 -5.89 -19.02
CA THR A 144 4.65 -4.72 -19.81
C THR A 144 5.16 -5.07 -21.19
N ASP A 145 4.99 -6.32 -21.60
CA ASP A 145 5.41 -6.80 -22.91
C ASP A 145 4.56 -6.14 -24.00
N ALA A 146 5.23 -5.46 -24.94
CA ALA A 146 4.57 -4.79 -26.06
C ALA A 146 3.84 -5.75 -27.01
N ALA A 147 4.15 -7.05 -26.96
CA ALA A 147 3.44 -8.09 -27.70
C ALA A 147 2.14 -8.57 -27.02
N VAL A 148 1.93 -8.20 -25.76
CA VAL A 148 0.70 -8.53 -25.03
C VAL A 148 -0.26 -7.36 -25.13
N ASP A 149 -1.36 -7.57 -25.86
CA ASP A 149 -2.48 -6.63 -25.83
C ASP A 149 -3.22 -6.78 -24.50
N ILE A 150 -3.29 -5.68 -23.75
CA ILE A 150 -4.06 -5.62 -22.50
C ILE A 150 -5.51 -5.17 -22.76
N PHE A 151 -5.91 -5.03 -24.03
CA PHE A 151 -7.26 -4.70 -24.50
C PHE A 151 -7.76 -5.64 -25.62
#